data_AF-A0A7J6UUD8-F1
#
_entry.id   AF-A0A7J6UUD8-F1
#
_cell.length_a   1.000
_cell.length_b   1.000
_cell.length_c   1.000
_cell.angle_alpha   90.00
_cell.angle_beta   90.00
_cell.angle_gamma   90.00
#
_symmetry.space_group_name_H-M   'P 1'
#
loop_
_entity.id
_entity.type
_entity.pdbx_description
1 polymer ?
#
loop_
_entity_poly.entity_id
_entity_poly.type
_entity_poly.pdbx_seq_one_letter_code
_entity_poly.pdbx_strand_id
1 'polypeptide(L)'
;MCLIGVHYMSKLDEFENFVERIRKYPLLPFNPIGKSLKPPILLIDDLPLINGKQGLGRLRKCLCTLVGSVQIPTIILITEYARVDSSKNSACDWEDLLSSLENAGVCKMAFNPITTNSVKKTLSKICREERCSVTAEQIDQIARVSGGDIRHAITSLQYFCLTPTQLLSFNTIHSNDKADELQTSDDVFTLSFGRDETLSLFHALGKFLHNKRETVNIAGFGQDLLLLSEKFARLPIKMDAPEKVLCQANAQARPVADFLHENVLDFLSG
;
A
#
# COMPACT_ATOMS: atom_id res chain seq x y z
N MET A 1 7.39 -47.01 21.08
CA MET A 1 8.22 -45.99 20.40
C MET A 1 7.29 -44.92 19.86
N CYS A 2 7.07 -43.84 20.62
CA CYS A 2 6.32 -42.70 20.12
C CYS A 2 7.25 -41.85 19.25
N LEU A 3 6.81 -41.59 18.02
CA LEU A 3 7.38 -40.58 17.14
C LEU A 3 7.36 -39.24 17.89
N ILE A 4 8.54 -38.65 18.09
CA ILE A 4 8.69 -37.30 18.64
C ILE A 4 8.04 -36.35 17.64
N GLY A 5 6.81 -35.92 17.94
CA GLY A 5 6.09 -34.95 17.14
C GLY A 5 6.88 -33.66 17.09
N VAL A 6 7.07 -33.13 15.88
CA VAL A 6 7.72 -31.83 15.67
C VAL A 6 6.86 -30.80 16.40
N HIS A 7 7.33 -30.31 17.56
CA HIS A 7 6.62 -29.29 18.31
C HIS A 7 6.56 -28.03 17.45
N TYR A 8 5.36 -27.56 17.13
CA TYR A 8 5.20 -26.30 16.41
C TYR A 8 5.86 -25.18 17.22
N MET A 9 6.79 -24.46 16.58
CA MET A 9 7.47 -23.32 17.17
C MET A 9 7.04 -22.08 16.38
N SER A 10 6.49 -21.08 17.06
CA SER A 10 6.10 -19.85 16.38
C SER A 10 7.33 -19.07 15.92
N LYS A 11 7.16 -18.18 14.94
CA LYS A 11 8.25 -17.30 14.49
C LYS A 11 8.78 -16.39 15.60
N LEU A 12 7.93 -16.03 16.55
CA LEU A 12 8.35 -15.28 17.73
C LEU A 12 9.21 -16.13 18.67
N ASP A 13 8.87 -17.41 18.87
CA ASP A 13 9.68 -18.32 19.70
C ASP A 13 11.04 -18.61 19.03
N GLU A 14 11.06 -18.76 17.71
CA GLU A 14 12.29 -18.91 16.92
C GLU A 14 13.20 -17.68 17.08
N PHE A 15 12.61 -16.48 17.04
CA PHE A 15 13.31 -15.21 17.24
C PHE A 15 13.84 -15.05 18.67
N GLU A 16 13.06 -15.39 19.69
CA GLU A 16 13.52 -15.39 21.09
C GLU A 16 14.71 -16.34 21.29
N ASN A 17 14.64 -17.55 20.73
CA ASN A 17 15.73 -18.52 20.76
C ASN A 17 16.97 -18.03 20.00
N PHE A 18 16.78 -17.27 18.93
CA PHE A 18 17.87 -16.63 18.19
C PHE A 18 18.58 -15.56 19.03
N VAL A 19 17.82 -14.66 19.67
CA VAL A 19 18.38 -13.61 20.55
C VAL A 19 19.13 -14.23 21.73
N GLU A 20 18.57 -15.27 22.35
CA GLU A 20 19.24 -16.01 23.43
C GLU A 20 20.54 -16.68 22.96
N ARG A 21 20.57 -17.23 21.74
CA ARG A 21 21.78 -17.83 21.17
C ARG A 21 22.86 -16.79 20.91
N ILE A 22 22.52 -15.64 20.33
CA ILE A 22 23.49 -14.55 20.08
C ILE A 22 24.06 -14.02 21.39
N ARG A 23 23.21 -13.89 22.41
CA ARG A 23 23.63 -13.46 23.74
C ARG A 23 24.60 -14.45 24.39
N LYS A 24 24.31 -15.76 24.30
CA LYS A 24 25.12 -16.81 24.94
C LYS A 24 26.40 -17.12 24.18
N TYR A 25 26.34 -17.08 22.86
CA TYR A 25 27.43 -17.40 21.96
C TYR A 25 27.73 -16.17 21.09
N PRO A 26 28.41 -15.14 21.65
CA PRO A 26 28.85 -14.03 20.85
C PRO A 26 29.71 -14.56 19.70
N LEU A 27 29.46 -14.06 18.48
CA LEU A 27 30.13 -14.52 17.27
C LEU A 27 31.63 -14.46 17.49
N LEU A 28 32.27 -15.62 17.67
CA LEU A 28 33.71 -15.72 17.83
C LEU A 28 34.33 -15.08 16.57
N PRO A 29 35.28 -14.14 16.72
CA PRO A 29 35.99 -13.62 15.56
C PRO A 29 36.66 -14.80 14.86
N PHE A 30 36.09 -15.22 13.73
CA PHE A 30 36.67 -16.25 12.90
C PHE A 30 37.98 -15.67 12.40
N ASN A 31 39.11 -16.16 12.90
CA ASN A 31 40.43 -15.70 12.51
C ASN A 31 41.05 -16.78 11.59
N PRO A 32 40.71 -16.82 10.29
CA PRO A 32 41.49 -17.57 9.33
C PRO A 32 42.82 -16.82 9.17
N ILE A 33 43.80 -17.28 9.95
CA ILE A 33 45.25 -17.03 9.84
C ILE A 33 45.60 -15.95 8.81
N GLY A 34 45.82 -14.72 9.28
CA GLY A 34 46.58 -13.70 8.54
C GLY A 34 45.80 -12.65 7.73
N LYS A 35 44.47 -12.55 7.85
CA LYS A 35 43.71 -11.44 7.24
C LYS A 35 43.04 -10.56 8.30
N SER A 36 43.31 -9.25 8.24
CA SER A 36 42.53 -8.21 8.92
C SER A 36 41.07 -8.29 8.43
N LEU A 37 40.21 -8.96 9.20
CA LEU A 37 38.78 -9.01 8.92
C LEU A 37 38.11 -7.80 9.58
N LYS A 38 37.32 -7.08 8.78
CA LYS A 38 36.44 -6.02 9.28
C LYS A 38 35.51 -6.63 10.35
N PRO A 39 35.20 -5.90 11.44
CA PRO A 39 34.32 -6.41 12.48
C PRO A 39 32.95 -6.79 11.86
N PRO A 40 32.37 -7.94 12.26
CA PRO A 40 31.07 -8.37 11.75
C PRO A 40 29.96 -7.42 12.22
N ILE A 41 28.95 -7.24 11.38
CA ILE A 41 27.72 -6.47 11.66
C ILE A 41 26.56 -7.46 11.65
N LEU A 42 25.67 -7.38 12.62
CA LEU A 42 24.42 -8.13 12.66
C LEU A 42 23.32 -7.31 11.98
N LEU A 43 22.71 -7.87 10.94
CA LEU A 43 21.53 -7.29 10.29
C LEU A 43 20.31 -8.17 10.59
N ILE A 44 19.29 -7.58 11.18
CA ILE A 44 17.97 -8.18 11.35
C ILE A 44 17.05 -7.49 10.35
N ASP A 45 16.75 -8.18 9.25
CA ASP A 45 15.95 -7.63 8.14
C ASP A 45 14.44 -7.75 8.45
N ASP A 46 14.03 -8.92 8.94
CA ASP A 46 12.62 -9.23 9.20
C ASP A 46 12.35 -9.49 10.69
N LEU A 47 11.33 -8.82 11.22
CA LEU A 47 10.77 -9.11 12.54
C LEU A 47 9.61 -10.10 12.41
N PRO A 48 9.41 -11.00 13.40
CA PRO A 48 8.29 -11.94 13.36
C PRO A 48 6.96 -11.18 13.33
N LEU A 49 6.01 -11.65 12.50
CA LEU A 49 4.66 -11.09 12.47
C LEU A 49 3.95 -11.32 13.81
N ILE A 50 3.38 -10.26 14.36
CA ILE A 50 2.80 -10.25 15.69
C ILE A 50 1.31 -9.97 15.62
N ASN A 51 0.55 -10.84 16.28
CA ASN A 51 -0.89 -10.65 16.46
C ASN A 51 -1.17 -10.32 17.94
N GLY A 52 -1.76 -9.15 18.19
CA GLY A 52 -2.22 -8.73 19.50
C GLY A 52 -1.13 -8.22 20.46
N LYS A 53 -1.59 -7.63 21.57
CA LYS A 53 -0.74 -6.94 22.57
C LYS A 53 0.26 -7.85 23.27
N GLN A 54 -0.11 -9.11 23.51
CA GLN A 54 0.77 -10.06 24.21
C GLN A 54 2.01 -10.41 23.39
N GLY A 55 1.84 -10.68 22.09
CA GLY A 55 2.96 -10.95 21.20
C GLY A 55 3.89 -9.72 21.06
N LEU A 56 3.32 -8.52 21.06
CA LEU A 56 4.09 -7.29 20.97
C LEU A 56 4.92 -7.05 22.24
N GLY A 57 4.33 -7.29 23.41
CA GLY A 57 5.04 -7.23 24.68
C GLY A 57 6.21 -8.21 24.76
N ARG A 58 6.03 -9.42 24.20
CA ARG A 58 7.11 -10.41 24.07
C ARG A 58 8.22 -9.94 23.14
N LEU A 59 7.88 -9.45 21.95
CA LEU A 59 8.89 -8.89 21.02
C LEU A 59 9.62 -7.71 21.66
N ARG A 60 8.90 -6.79 22.31
CA ARG A 60 9.48 -5.65 23.03
C ARG A 60 10.52 -6.12 24.04
N LYS A 61 10.15 -7.08 24.89
CA LYS A 61 11.06 -7.66 25.88
C LYS A 61 12.29 -8.30 25.22
N CYS A 62 12.07 -9.04 24.14
CA CYS A 62 13.13 -9.69 23.38
C CYS A 62 14.12 -8.69 22.78
N LEU A 63 13.62 -7.65 22.10
CA LEU A 63 14.44 -6.59 21.51
C LEU A 63 15.16 -5.75 22.57
N CYS A 64 14.51 -5.36 23.67
CA CYS A 64 15.21 -4.67 24.77
C CYS A 64 16.32 -5.54 25.37
N THR A 65 16.09 -6.85 25.49
CA THR A 65 17.12 -7.80 25.96
C THR A 65 18.27 -7.89 24.95
N LEU A 66 17.96 -7.92 23.65
CA LEU A 66 18.97 -7.88 22.60
C LEU A 66 19.82 -6.62 22.74
N VAL A 67 19.21 -5.43 22.80
CA VAL A 67 19.88 -4.12 22.94
C VAL A 67 20.87 -4.11 24.12
N GLY A 68 20.45 -4.60 25.28
CA GLY A 68 21.31 -4.69 26.47
C GLY A 68 22.41 -5.75 26.41
N SER A 69 22.40 -6.65 25.42
CA SER A 69 23.38 -7.72 25.25
C SER A 69 24.17 -7.67 23.94
N VAL A 70 23.98 -6.62 23.14
CA VAL A 70 24.69 -6.43 21.86
C VAL A 70 26.19 -6.26 22.09
N GLN A 71 27.00 -7.10 21.43
CA GLN A 71 28.46 -7.01 21.43
C GLN A 71 29.05 -6.65 20.07
N ILE A 72 28.23 -6.64 19.02
CA ILE A 72 28.58 -6.34 17.63
C ILE A 72 27.62 -5.29 17.09
N PRO A 73 28.03 -4.38 16.19
CA PRO A 73 27.10 -3.40 15.60
C PRO A 73 25.88 -4.13 15.04
N THR A 74 24.69 -3.76 15.52
CA THR A 74 23.44 -4.43 15.18
C THR A 74 22.48 -3.43 14.53
N ILE A 75 21.99 -3.77 13.34
CA ILE A 75 21.03 -3.00 12.57
C ILE A 75 19.73 -3.79 12.53
N ILE A 76 18.63 -3.16 12.91
CA ILE A 76 17.29 -3.73 12.83
C ILE A 76 16.53 -2.92 11.81
N LEU A 77 16.06 -3.58 10.75
CA LEU A 77 15.19 -2.99 9.76
C LEU A 77 13.74 -3.18 10.21
N ILE A 78 12.98 -2.09 10.21
CA ILE A 78 11.57 -2.08 10.58
C ILE A 78 10.82 -1.45 9.43
N THR A 79 9.91 -2.21 8.83
CA THR A 79 8.98 -1.70 7.83
C THR A 79 7.68 -1.35 8.54
N GLU A 80 7.33 -0.07 8.54
CA GLU A 80 6.03 0.38 9.04
C GLU A 80 4.94 0.02 8.02
N TYR A 81 4.10 -0.94 8.37
CA TYR A 81 2.91 -1.23 7.60
C TYR A 81 1.80 -0.30 8.09
N ALA A 82 1.39 0.65 7.25
CA ALA A 82 0.14 1.38 7.45
C ALA A 82 -1.01 0.36 7.41
N ARG A 83 -1.42 -0.13 8.58
CA ARG A 83 -2.58 -1.02 8.67
C ARG A 83 -3.81 -0.17 8.44
N VAL A 84 -4.39 -0.31 7.25
CA VAL A 84 -5.52 0.50 6.79
C VAL A 84 -6.76 0.38 7.69
N ASP A 85 -6.91 -0.68 8.50
CA ASP A 85 -8.16 -0.90 9.25
C ASP A 85 -8.03 -1.42 10.70
N SER A 86 -6.84 -1.48 11.32
CA SER A 86 -6.80 -1.85 12.75
C SER A 86 -6.91 -0.58 13.61
N SER A 87 -8.00 -0.50 14.38
CA SER A 87 -8.23 0.35 15.56
C SER A 87 -7.01 1.16 15.98
N LYS A 88 -7.15 2.49 16.10
CA LYS A 88 -6.12 3.49 16.53
C LYS A 88 -5.12 3.00 17.60
N ASN A 89 -5.53 2.04 18.43
CA ASN A 89 -4.71 1.31 19.39
C ASN A 89 -3.42 0.70 18.80
N SER A 90 -3.42 0.15 17.58
CA SER A 90 -2.24 -0.57 17.05
C SER A 90 -1.10 0.33 16.57
N ALA A 91 -1.40 1.57 16.17
CA ALA A 91 -0.37 2.54 15.79
C ALA A 91 0.38 3.05 17.04
N CYS A 92 -0.38 3.36 18.10
CA CYS A 92 0.17 3.72 19.41
C CYS A 92 1.05 2.61 19.97
N ASP A 93 0.66 1.35 19.79
CA ASP A 93 1.41 0.18 20.24
C ASP A 93 2.83 0.09 19.60
N TRP A 94 3.01 0.48 18.32
CA TRP A 94 4.31 0.49 17.64
C TRP A 94 5.18 1.70 17.98
N GLU A 95 4.58 2.88 18.13
CA GLU A 95 5.27 4.07 18.63
C GLU A 95 5.84 3.81 20.04
N ASP A 96 5.05 3.19 20.92
CA ASP A 96 5.48 2.78 22.26
C ASP A 96 6.65 1.80 22.23
N LEU A 97 6.67 0.86 21.27
CA LEU A 97 7.79 -0.04 21.06
C LEU A 97 9.05 0.74 20.66
N LEU A 98 8.95 1.63 19.68
CA LEU A 98 10.07 2.44 19.18
C LEU A 98 10.66 3.30 20.30
N SER A 99 9.82 4.02 21.06
CA SER A 99 10.26 4.82 22.19
C SER A 99 10.95 3.98 23.27
N SER A 100 10.48 2.74 23.48
CA SER A 100 11.13 1.82 24.42
C SER A 100 12.51 1.37 23.96
N LEU A 101 12.72 1.21 22.65
CA LEU A 101 14.02 0.86 22.09
C LEU A 101 14.98 2.05 22.11
N GLU A 102 14.50 3.26 21.81
CA GLU A 102 15.29 4.49 21.93
C GLU A 102 15.76 4.70 23.38
N ASN A 103 14.88 4.52 24.35
CA ASN A 103 15.22 4.58 25.78
C ASN A 103 16.22 3.48 26.20
N ALA A 104 16.23 2.34 25.51
CA ALA A 104 17.22 1.28 25.72
C ALA A 104 18.58 1.57 25.06
N GLY A 105 18.71 2.65 24.29
CA GLY A 105 19.95 3.08 23.64
C GLY A 105 20.01 2.82 22.13
N VAL A 106 18.90 2.48 21.46
CA VAL A 106 18.85 2.34 20.01
C VAL A 106 18.83 3.70 19.33
N CYS A 107 19.65 3.86 18.28
CA CYS A 107 19.58 5.03 17.41
C CYS A 107 18.56 4.78 16.29
N LYS A 108 17.47 5.56 16.27
CA LYS A 108 16.45 5.51 15.22
C LYS A 108 16.91 6.29 13.98
N MET A 109 16.88 5.63 12.83
CA MET A 109 17.06 6.26 11.52
C MET A 109 15.80 6.06 10.69
N ALA A 110 15.12 7.15 10.34
CA ALA A 110 13.94 7.12 9.48
C ALA A 110 14.33 7.34 8.02
N PHE A 111 13.73 6.56 7.11
CA PHE A 111 13.89 6.74 5.67
C PHE A 111 12.68 7.46 5.09
N ASN A 112 12.90 8.66 4.55
CA ASN A 112 11.86 9.40 3.87
C ASN A 112 11.65 8.86 2.44
N PRO A 113 10.44 8.99 1.87
CA PRO A 113 10.19 8.68 0.48
C PRO A 113 11.18 9.39 -0.45
N ILE A 114 11.64 8.68 -1.48
CA ILE A 114 12.62 9.24 -2.42
C ILE A 114 11.96 10.37 -3.20
N THR A 115 12.65 11.51 -3.33
CA THR A 115 12.10 12.65 -4.08
C THR A 115 11.84 12.27 -5.54
N THR A 116 10.77 12.82 -6.12
CA THR A 116 10.40 12.57 -7.52
C THR A 116 11.56 12.88 -8.48
N ASN A 117 12.34 13.92 -8.22
CA ASN A 117 13.52 14.27 -9.00
C ASN A 117 14.63 13.20 -8.94
N SER A 118 14.86 12.60 -7.77
CA SER A 118 15.82 11.49 -7.63
C SER A 118 15.34 10.22 -8.32
N VAL A 119 14.03 9.91 -8.23
CA VAL A 119 13.43 8.80 -8.97
C VAL A 119 13.59 9.02 -10.48
N LYS A 120 13.22 10.20 -10.99
CA LYS A 120 13.42 10.57 -12.40
C LYS A 120 14.85 10.37 -12.88
N LYS A 121 15.83 10.91 -12.14
CA LYS A 121 17.26 10.74 -12.47
C LYS A 121 17.65 9.26 -12.56
N THR A 122 17.13 8.44 -11.66
CA THR A 122 17.41 6.99 -11.66
C THR A 122 16.74 6.29 -12.84
N LEU A 123 15.47 6.57 -13.11
CA LEU A 123 14.76 6.02 -14.26
C LEU A 123 15.40 6.43 -15.59
N SER A 124 15.76 7.71 -15.76
CA SER A 124 16.46 8.17 -16.97
C SER A 124 17.83 7.49 -17.15
N LYS A 125 18.53 7.19 -16.05
CA LYS A 125 19.79 6.41 -16.10
C LYS A 125 19.51 4.98 -16.58
N ILE A 126 18.51 4.32 -16.01
CA ILE A 126 18.10 2.96 -16.41
C ILE A 126 17.68 2.92 -17.88
N CYS A 127 16.84 3.85 -18.36
CA CYS A 127 16.42 3.90 -19.76
C CYS A 127 17.60 4.03 -20.72
N ARG A 128 18.63 4.81 -20.35
CA ARG A 128 19.84 4.97 -21.17
C ARG A 128 20.68 3.69 -21.22
N GLU A 129 20.80 2.99 -20.08
CA GLU A 129 21.58 1.76 -19.98
C GLU A 129 20.88 0.58 -20.68
N GLU A 130 19.56 0.46 -20.50
CA GLU A 130 18.72 -0.60 -21.07
C GLU A 130 18.23 -0.29 -22.50
N ARG A 131 18.58 0.89 -23.04
CA ARG A 131 18.18 1.37 -24.38
C ARG A 131 16.66 1.39 -24.59
N CYS A 132 15.91 1.75 -23.57
CA CYS A 132 14.45 1.89 -23.64
C CYS A 132 14.05 3.24 -24.27
N SER A 133 13.12 3.22 -25.22
CA SER A 133 12.53 4.43 -25.81
C SER A 133 11.35 4.93 -24.96
N VAL A 134 11.65 5.64 -23.87
CA VAL A 134 10.64 6.24 -22.97
C VAL A 134 10.82 7.76 -22.95
N THR A 135 9.73 8.52 -23.11
CA THR A 135 9.78 9.99 -23.13
C THR A 135 10.01 10.57 -21.73
N ALA A 136 10.45 11.83 -21.67
CA ALA A 136 10.68 12.51 -20.40
C ALA A 136 9.38 12.68 -19.59
N GLU A 137 8.26 12.88 -20.28
CA GLU A 137 6.93 13.01 -19.69
C GLU A 137 6.47 11.69 -19.05
N GLN A 138 6.71 10.56 -19.72
CA GLN A 138 6.39 9.22 -19.19
C GLN A 138 7.22 8.90 -17.95
N ILE A 139 8.51 9.27 -17.94
CA ILE A 139 9.38 9.12 -16.77
C ILE A 139 8.91 10.00 -15.61
N ASP A 140 8.50 11.24 -15.87
CA ASP A 140 7.94 12.12 -14.84
C ASP A 140 6.65 11.55 -14.25
N GLN A 141 5.77 11.03 -15.10
CA GLN A 141 4.53 10.42 -14.66
C GLN A 141 4.77 9.19 -13.79
N ILE A 142 5.63 8.25 -14.21
CA ILE A 142 5.98 7.06 -13.42
C ILE A 142 6.59 7.48 -12.07
N ALA A 143 7.48 8.48 -12.07
CA ALA A 143 8.10 8.98 -10.85
C ALA A 143 7.07 9.60 -9.88
N ARG A 144 6.11 10.39 -10.39
CA ARG A 144 5.04 10.99 -9.58
C ARG A 144 4.12 9.92 -8.99
N VAL A 145 3.70 8.99 -9.83
CA VAL A 145 2.80 7.89 -9.48
C VAL A 145 3.41 6.94 -8.44
N SER A 146 4.73 6.74 -8.48
CA SER A 146 5.42 5.86 -7.53
C SER A 146 5.41 6.32 -6.07
N GLY A 147 5.05 7.58 -5.79
CA GLY A 147 4.97 8.09 -4.42
C GLY A 147 6.28 8.01 -3.64
N GLY A 148 7.42 7.98 -4.33
CA GLY A 148 8.75 7.83 -3.73
C GLY A 148 9.19 6.38 -3.46
N ASP A 149 8.42 5.39 -3.90
CA ASP A 149 8.83 3.98 -3.95
C ASP A 149 9.60 3.68 -5.24
N ILE A 150 10.92 3.54 -5.12
CA ILE A 150 11.78 3.28 -6.29
C ILE A 150 11.58 1.89 -6.88
N ARG A 151 11.19 0.89 -6.08
CA ARG A 151 10.93 -0.46 -6.57
C ARG A 151 9.66 -0.47 -7.42
N HIS A 152 8.62 0.22 -6.96
CA HIS A 152 7.40 0.45 -7.73
C HIS A 152 7.68 1.19 -9.03
N ALA A 153 8.50 2.25 -8.99
CA ALA A 153 8.88 3.03 -10.17
C ALA A 153 9.61 2.19 -11.22
N ILE A 154 10.60 1.39 -10.80
CA ILE A 154 11.36 0.51 -11.70
C ILE A 154 10.45 -0.57 -12.30
N THR A 155 9.61 -1.19 -11.49
CA THR A 155 8.68 -2.23 -11.97
C THR A 155 7.67 -1.66 -12.97
N SER A 156 7.18 -0.44 -12.71
CA SER A 156 6.30 0.28 -13.63
C SER A 156 6.98 0.59 -14.95
N LEU A 157 8.25 1.05 -14.90
CA LEU A 157 9.06 1.28 -16.10
C LEU A 157 9.30 -0.01 -16.88
N GLN A 158 9.62 -1.12 -16.21
CA GLN A 158 9.81 -2.43 -16.84
C GLN A 158 8.54 -2.87 -17.57
N TYR A 159 7.39 -2.84 -16.89
CA TYR A 159 6.12 -3.22 -17.50
C TYR A 159 5.74 -2.31 -18.66
N PHE A 160 5.99 -1.00 -18.53
CA PHE A 160 5.81 -0.03 -19.62
C PHE A 160 6.63 -0.38 -20.86
N CYS A 161 7.89 -0.79 -20.68
CA CYS A 161 8.78 -1.16 -21.78
C CYS A 161 8.42 -2.53 -22.41
N LEU A 162 7.91 -3.47 -21.61
CA LEU A 162 7.54 -4.81 -22.06
C LEU A 162 6.18 -4.84 -22.78
N THR A 163 5.26 -3.94 -22.43
CA THR A 163 3.90 -3.95 -22.97
C THR A 163 3.44 -2.57 -23.46
N PRO A 164 4.10 -1.99 -24.50
CA PRO A 164 3.77 -0.64 -24.96
C PRO A 164 2.32 -0.50 -25.46
N THR A 165 1.75 -1.60 -25.98
CA THR A 165 0.47 -1.59 -26.72
C THR A 165 -0.77 -1.83 -25.86
N GLN A 166 -0.65 -2.46 -24.68
CA GLN A 166 -1.83 -2.78 -23.83
C GLN A 166 -2.14 -1.72 -22.77
N LEU A 167 -1.20 -0.81 -22.48
CA LEU A 167 -1.40 0.30 -21.53
C LEU A 167 -2.20 1.48 -22.11
N LEU A 168 -2.45 1.47 -23.42
CA LEU A 168 -3.24 2.49 -24.11
C LEU A 168 -4.72 2.07 -24.30
N SER A 169 -5.10 0.84 -23.92
CA SER A 169 -6.36 0.22 -24.39
C SER A 169 -7.35 -0.23 -23.31
N PHE A 170 -7.24 0.22 -22.07
CA PHE A 170 -8.26 -0.07 -21.05
C PHE A 170 -9.30 1.04 -20.82
N ASN A 171 -9.44 2.00 -21.75
CA ASN A 171 -10.55 2.97 -21.74
C ASN A 171 -11.37 3.04 -23.04
N THR A 172 -11.15 2.16 -24.02
CA THR A 172 -12.01 2.10 -25.22
C THR A 172 -13.09 1.02 -25.06
N ILE A 173 -14.07 1.29 -24.21
CA ILE A 173 -15.39 0.66 -24.33
C ILE A 173 -16.42 1.79 -24.47
N HIS A 174 -16.74 2.06 -25.75
CA HIS A 174 -17.95 2.67 -26.28
C HIS A 174 -18.37 4.08 -25.85
N SER A 175 -18.18 5.03 -26.77
CA SER A 175 -19.31 5.82 -27.30
C SER A 175 -19.00 6.24 -28.75
N ASN A 176 -19.67 5.60 -29.71
CA ASN A 176 -19.89 6.20 -31.02
C ASN A 176 -20.72 7.47 -30.79
N ASP A 177 -20.25 8.64 -31.20
CA ASP A 177 -20.88 9.40 -32.29
C ASP A 177 -20.29 10.81 -32.45
N LYS A 178 -19.92 11.08 -33.71
CA LYS A 178 -19.89 12.36 -34.43
C LYS A 178 -18.82 13.40 -34.13
N ALA A 179 -18.19 13.77 -35.25
CA ALA A 179 -17.32 14.91 -35.44
C ALA A 179 -18.04 16.23 -35.14
N ASP A 180 -17.44 17.06 -34.28
CA ASP A 180 -17.29 18.49 -34.55
C ASP A 180 -16.23 19.12 -33.62
N GLU A 181 -15.74 20.28 -34.04
CA GLU A 181 -14.47 20.94 -33.72
C GLU A 181 -14.20 21.42 -32.27
N LEU A 182 -12.90 21.39 -31.92
CA LEU A 182 -12.13 22.35 -31.10
C LEU A 182 -12.55 22.63 -29.64
N GLN A 183 -11.80 22.04 -28.68
CA GLN A 183 -10.84 22.76 -27.82
C GLN A 183 -10.20 21.84 -26.75
N THR A 184 -8.87 21.69 -26.84
CA THR A 184 -7.90 21.27 -25.81
C THR A 184 -8.33 20.15 -24.86
N SER A 185 -8.38 18.92 -25.38
CA SER A 185 -8.31 17.71 -24.57
C SER A 185 -6.86 17.46 -24.17
N ASP A 186 -6.51 17.74 -22.91
CA ASP A 186 -5.43 17.01 -22.24
C ASP A 186 -5.88 15.53 -22.24
N ASP A 187 -5.48 14.81 -23.27
CA ASP A 187 -5.65 13.37 -23.40
C ASP A 187 -4.68 12.75 -22.39
N VAL A 188 -5.09 12.78 -21.12
CA VAL A 188 -4.33 12.30 -19.97
C VAL A 188 -4.11 10.81 -20.20
N PHE A 189 -2.93 10.45 -20.69
CA PHE A 189 -2.37 9.11 -20.58
C PHE A 189 -2.51 8.69 -19.13
N THR A 190 -3.60 8.02 -18.77
CA THR A 190 -3.82 7.57 -17.39
C THR A 190 -3.10 6.23 -17.27
N LEU A 191 -1.78 6.30 -17.14
CA LEU A 191 -0.95 5.15 -16.84
C LEU A 191 -1.53 4.51 -15.55
N SER A 192 -2.07 3.29 -15.67
CA SER A 192 -2.72 2.51 -14.60
C SER A 192 -1.78 2.04 -13.49
N PHE A 193 -0.62 2.70 -13.36
CA PHE A 193 0.42 2.39 -12.39
C PHE A 193 0.25 3.12 -11.07
N GLY A 194 -0.86 3.87 -10.92
CA GLY A 194 -1.28 4.55 -9.69
C GLY A 194 -1.17 3.65 -8.47
N ARG A 195 -0.74 4.20 -7.32
CA ARG A 195 -1.15 3.60 -6.05
C ARG A 195 -2.67 3.66 -5.98
N ASP A 196 -3.30 2.57 -5.57
CA ASP A 196 -4.73 2.58 -5.28
C ASP A 196 -4.99 3.64 -4.22
N GLU A 197 -5.77 4.66 -4.57
CA GLU A 197 -6.20 5.70 -3.62
C GLU A 197 -7.27 5.07 -2.72
N THR A 198 -6.82 4.41 -1.66
CA THR A 198 -7.70 3.64 -0.79
C THR A 198 -8.53 4.58 0.08
N LEU A 199 -9.84 4.62 -0.15
CA LEU A 199 -10.79 5.25 0.78
C LEU A 199 -11.13 4.25 1.90
N SER A 200 -11.30 4.73 3.13
CA SER A 200 -11.89 3.87 4.17
C SER A 200 -13.31 3.45 3.75
N LEU A 201 -13.70 2.21 4.07
CA LEU A 201 -15.03 1.66 3.77
C LEU A 201 -16.16 2.63 4.14
N PHE A 202 -16.11 3.23 5.33
CA PHE A 202 -17.14 4.18 5.78
C PHE A 202 -17.16 5.47 4.96
N HIS A 203 -16.00 5.94 4.49
CA HIS A 203 -15.91 7.15 3.68
C HIS A 203 -16.43 6.90 2.26
N ALA A 204 -16.12 5.74 1.69
CA ALA A 204 -16.65 5.31 0.41
C ALA A 204 -18.16 5.07 0.47
N LEU A 205 -18.65 4.39 1.52
CA LEU A 205 -20.08 4.17 1.74
C LEU A 205 -20.82 5.50 2.00
N GLY A 206 -20.24 6.42 2.76
CA GLY A 206 -20.81 7.75 2.98
C GLY A 206 -20.95 8.53 1.67
N LYS A 207 -19.90 8.54 0.83
CA LYS A 207 -19.97 9.11 -0.52
C LYS A 207 -21.01 8.41 -1.39
N PHE A 208 -21.03 7.08 -1.38
CA PHE A 208 -21.94 6.26 -2.17
C PHE A 208 -23.41 6.51 -1.78
N LEU A 209 -23.71 6.59 -0.49
CA LEU A 209 -25.06 6.72 0.05
C LEU A 209 -25.59 8.16 0.01
N HIS A 210 -24.74 9.17 0.17
CA HIS A 210 -25.13 10.58 0.11
C HIS A 210 -25.08 11.19 -1.30
N ASN A 211 -25.08 10.35 -2.34
CA ASN A 211 -25.10 10.84 -3.71
C ASN A 211 -26.41 11.56 -4.03
N LYS A 212 -26.30 12.87 -4.17
CA LYS A 212 -27.39 13.72 -4.63
C LYS A 212 -27.69 13.41 -6.10
N ARG A 213 -28.95 13.51 -6.49
CA ARG A 213 -29.37 13.50 -7.89
C ARG A 213 -29.24 14.89 -8.47
N GLU A 214 -29.11 14.98 -9.78
CA GLU A 214 -29.16 16.27 -10.47
C GLU A 214 -30.50 16.97 -10.21
N THR A 215 -30.46 18.29 -10.12
CA THR A 215 -31.64 19.12 -9.84
C THR A 215 -32.34 19.62 -11.10
N VAL A 216 -31.72 19.41 -12.26
CA VAL A 216 -32.20 19.88 -13.57
C VAL A 216 -32.17 18.70 -14.53
N ASN A 217 -33.26 18.51 -15.27
CA ASN A 217 -33.40 17.43 -16.24
C ASN A 217 -32.60 17.80 -17.52
N ILE A 218 -31.29 17.55 -17.54
CA ILE A 218 -30.44 17.77 -18.72
C ILE A 218 -30.38 16.47 -19.51
N ALA A 219 -31.53 16.01 -19.99
CA ALA A 219 -31.61 14.88 -20.91
C ALA A 219 -32.73 15.15 -21.91
N GLY A 220 -32.42 15.97 -22.92
CA GLY A 220 -32.97 15.69 -24.23
C GLY A 220 -32.16 14.52 -24.79
N PHE A 221 -32.79 13.35 -24.99
CA PHE A 221 -32.57 12.38 -26.07
C PHE A 221 -33.10 11.00 -25.67
N GLY A 222 -33.77 10.35 -26.62
CA GLY A 222 -34.02 8.91 -26.60
C GLY A 222 -35.45 8.52 -26.23
N GLN A 223 -36.34 8.57 -27.21
CA GLN A 223 -37.58 7.80 -27.18
C GLN A 223 -37.24 6.30 -27.01
N ASP A 224 -38.10 5.62 -26.25
CA ASP A 224 -38.29 4.16 -26.17
C ASP A 224 -37.45 3.39 -25.13
N LEU A 225 -37.96 3.25 -23.91
CA LEU A 225 -38.72 2.05 -23.47
C LEU A 225 -39.16 2.23 -22.00
N LEU A 226 -40.46 2.05 -21.74
CA LEU A 226 -41.18 2.18 -20.46
C LEU A 226 -41.74 3.58 -20.19
N LEU A 227 -43.05 3.71 -20.48
CA LEU A 227 -43.90 4.85 -20.15
C LEU A 227 -44.14 4.92 -18.62
N LEU A 228 -43.07 5.08 -17.83
CA LEU A 228 -43.18 5.47 -16.44
C LEU A 228 -43.68 6.91 -16.42
N SER A 229 -44.84 7.14 -15.80
CA SER A 229 -45.39 8.48 -15.61
C SER A 229 -44.28 9.40 -15.07
N GLU A 230 -44.06 10.57 -15.69
CA GLU A 230 -42.98 11.51 -15.36
C GLU A 230 -42.84 11.78 -13.85
N LYS A 231 -43.95 11.68 -13.10
CA LYS A 231 -43.99 11.79 -11.62
C LYS A 231 -43.17 10.74 -10.87
N PHE A 232 -42.79 9.64 -11.52
CA PHE A 232 -41.94 8.58 -10.96
C PHE A 232 -40.58 8.48 -11.67
N ALA A 233 -40.31 9.36 -12.63
CA ALA A 233 -39.02 9.44 -13.30
C ALA A 233 -37.97 9.93 -12.29
N ARG A 234 -36.90 9.16 -12.18
CA ARG A 234 -35.83 9.38 -11.22
C ARG A 234 -34.69 10.12 -11.92
N LEU A 235 -34.39 11.35 -11.48
CA LEU A 235 -33.31 12.16 -12.07
C LEU A 235 -31.96 11.45 -11.99
N PRO A 236 -31.06 11.68 -12.96
CA PRO A 236 -29.72 11.09 -12.98
C PRO A 236 -28.97 11.32 -11.67
N ILE A 237 -28.15 10.34 -11.29
CA ILE A 237 -27.26 10.46 -10.13
C ILE A 237 -26.16 11.47 -10.51
N LYS A 238 -25.84 12.43 -9.63
CA LYS A 238 -24.82 13.47 -9.90
C LYS A 238 -23.40 12.92 -10.03
N MET A 239 -23.19 11.68 -9.65
CA MET A 239 -21.90 11.02 -9.64
C MET A 239 -21.78 10.09 -10.84
N ASP A 240 -20.77 10.31 -11.66
CA ASP A 240 -20.61 9.66 -12.96
C ASP A 240 -20.36 8.14 -12.87
N ALA A 241 -19.70 7.66 -11.81
CA ALA A 241 -19.27 6.27 -11.67
C ALA A 241 -19.27 5.76 -10.20
N PRO A 242 -20.43 5.38 -9.63
CA PRO A 242 -20.57 4.90 -8.25
C PRO A 242 -19.75 3.67 -7.89
N GLU A 243 -19.60 2.76 -8.83
CA GLU A 243 -18.80 1.55 -8.70
C GLU A 243 -17.32 1.88 -8.41
N LYS A 244 -16.77 2.96 -8.98
CA LYS A 244 -15.37 3.35 -8.76
C LYS A 244 -15.10 3.77 -7.31
N VAL A 245 -16.07 4.41 -6.65
CA VAL A 245 -15.95 4.84 -5.24
C VAL A 245 -15.91 3.64 -4.29
N LEU A 246 -16.68 2.59 -4.58
CA LEU A 246 -16.64 1.35 -3.80
C LEU A 246 -15.38 0.51 -4.11
N CYS A 247 -14.93 0.49 -5.37
CA CYS A 247 -13.66 -0.16 -5.73
C CYS A 247 -12.46 0.48 -5.02
N GLN A 248 -12.45 1.80 -4.86
CA GLN A 248 -11.45 2.53 -4.07
C GLN A 248 -11.45 2.14 -2.58
N ALA A 249 -12.52 1.53 -2.06
CA ALA A 249 -12.59 1.12 -0.67
C ALA A 249 -11.91 -0.24 -0.38
N ASN A 250 -11.48 -0.96 -1.43
CA ASN A 250 -11.01 -2.35 -1.38
C ASN A 250 -11.92 -3.26 -0.53
N ALA A 251 -13.22 -2.96 -0.53
CA ALA A 251 -14.19 -3.59 0.34
C ALA A 251 -14.67 -4.91 -0.26
N GLN A 252 -14.72 -5.96 0.56
CA GLN A 252 -15.40 -7.18 0.16
C GLN A 252 -16.91 -6.93 0.07
N ALA A 253 -17.58 -7.55 -0.91
CA ALA A 253 -19.00 -7.33 -1.16
C ALA A 253 -19.92 -7.63 0.04
N ARG A 254 -19.52 -8.59 0.90
CA ARG A 254 -20.30 -8.98 2.09
C ARG A 254 -20.38 -7.88 3.15
N PRO A 255 -19.26 -7.34 3.68
CA PRO A 255 -19.28 -6.19 4.60
C PRO A 255 -20.10 -4.99 4.10
N VAL A 256 -20.05 -4.70 2.80
CA VAL A 256 -20.84 -3.63 2.17
C VAL A 256 -22.33 -3.94 2.24
N ALA A 257 -22.73 -5.16 1.86
CA ALA A 257 -24.12 -5.58 1.88
C ALA A 257 -24.69 -5.64 3.31
N ASP A 258 -23.91 -6.15 4.27
CA ASP A 258 -24.30 -6.26 5.68
C ASP A 258 -24.51 -4.85 6.28
N PHE A 259 -23.57 -3.92 6.03
CA PHE A 259 -23.70 -2.53 6.49
C PHE A 259 -24.95 -1.85 5.92
N LEU A 260 -25.21 -2.02 4.62
CA LEU A 260 -26.40 -1.47 3.98
C LEU A 260 -27.68 -2.07 4.57
N HIS A 261 -27.70 -3.38 4.84
CA HIS A 261 -28.85 -4.06 5.42
C HIS A 261 -29.17 -3.54 6.83
N GLU A 262 -28.15 -3.37 7.67
CA GLU A 262 -28.32 -2.88 9.04
C GLU A 262 -28.77 -1.41 9.11
N ASN A 263 -28.30 -0.57 8.19
CA ASN A 263 -28.48 0.89 8.29
C ASN A 263 -29.55 1.45 7.32
N VAL A 264 -30.21 0.61 6.50
CA VAL A 264 -31.14 1.05 5.45
C VAL A 264 -32.28 1.93 5.96
N LEU A 265 -32.79 1.66 7.17
CA LEU A 265 -33.95 2.36 7.73
C LEU A 265 -33.62 3.79 8.17
N ASP A 266 -32.40 4.01 8.66
CA ASP A 266 -31.92 5.33 9.08
C ASP A 266 -31.77 6.28 7.88
N PHE A 267 -31.51 5.72 6.69
CA PHE A 267 -31.37 6.51 5.46
C PHE A 267 -32.70 6.84 4.77
N LEU A 268 -33.77 6.08 5.01
CA LEU A 268 -35.10 6.35 4.44
C LEU A 268 -35.89 7.40 5.22
N SER A 269 -35.44 7.73 6.42
CA SER A 269 -36.13 8.59 7.38
C SER A 269 -35.64 10.05 7.37
N GLY A 270 -34.71 10.40 6.48
CA GLY A 270 -34.08 11.72 6.33
C GLY A 270 -34.45 12.46 5.05
#